data_AF-A0A1I0G2W7-F1
#
_entry.id   AF-A0A1I0G2W7-F1
#
_cell.length_a   1.000
_cell.length_b   1.000
_cell.length_c   1.000
_cell.angle_alpha   90.00
_cell.angle_beta   90.00
_cell.angle_gamma   90.00
#
_symmetry.space_group_name_H-M   'P 1'
#
loop_
_entity.id
_entity.type
_entity.pdbx_description
1 polymer ?
#
loop_
_entity_poly.entity_id
_entity_poly.type
_entity_poly.pdbx_seq_one_letter_code
_entity_poly.pdbx_strand_id
1 'polypeptide(L)'
;MIKLANIWRHFQTITRHRHLVCRHCFKLGLYRQGLLHDLSKYSPEEFWTGVRYYQGTRSPNAAERELVGFSRAWLHHKGRNKHHYEYWIDVSANKEEGLVGNKMPLKYVAEMVCDRIAACQVYKGKNYTSAAPLEYYEYTKKYITIHPETRALLEKILVLLKDRGEEAAFAYLRKLLKRGYY
;
A
#
# COMPACT_ATOMS: atom_id res chain seq x y z
N MET A 1 -1.59 -2.57 -28.44
CA MET A 1 -0.75 -3.80 -28.46
C MET A 1 0.08 -3.89 -27.19
N ILE A 2 0.15 -5.08 -26.58
CA ILE A 2 1.06 -5.34 -25.46
C ILE A 2 2.49 -5.45 -26.00
N LYS A 3 3.42 -4.66 -25.45
CA LYS A 3 4.85 -4.80 -25.76
C LYS A 3 5.41 -5.95 -24.92
N LEU A 4 6.11 -6.92 -25.52
CA LEU A 4 6.74 -8.03 -24.79
C LEU A 4 7.66 -7.56 -23.66
N ALA A 5 8.37 -6.44 -23.87
CA ALA A 5 9.19 -5.80 -22.84
C ALA A 5 8.40 -5.38 -21.58
N ASN A 6 7.09 -5.08 -21.70
CA ASN A 6 6.25 -4.71 -20.56
C ASN A 6 5.98 -5.90 -19.64
N ILE A 7 5.95 -7.13 -20.17
CA ILE A 7 5.79 -8.35 -19.37
C ILE A 7 6.93 -8.43 -18.35
N TRP A 8 8.17 -8.36 -18.85
CA TRP A 8 9.37 -8.42 -18.03
C TRP A 8 9.48 -7.22 -17.07
N ARG A 9 9.29 -6.00 -17.58
CA ARG A 9 9.39 -4.79 -16.76
C ARG A 9 8.35 -4.72 -15.64
N HIS A 10 7.10 -5.14 -15.93
CA HIS A 10 6.05 -5.20 -14.91
C HIS A 10 6.39 -6.24 -13.85
N PHE A 11 6.76 -7.46 -14.26
CA PHE A 11 7.17 -8.53 -13.34
C PHE A 11 8.32 -8.11 -12.43
N GLN A 12 9.36 -7.48 -12.98
CA GLN A 12 10.48 -6.95 -12.20
C GLN A 12 10.03 -5.88 -11.20
N THR A 13 9.14 -4.98 -11.61
CA THR A 13 8.65 -3.88 -10.77
C THR A 13 7.88 -4.41 -9.56
N ILE A 14 6.90 -5.29 -9.77
CA ILE A 14 6.09 -5.85 -8.68
C ILE A 14 6.92 -6.75 -7.76
N THR A 15 7.89 -7.48 -8.31
CA THR A 15 8.76 -8.37 -7.53
C THR A 15 9.76 -7.57 -6.68
N ARG A 16 10.34 -6.50 -7.24
CA ARG A 16 11.20 -5.58 -6.48
C ARG A 16 10.44 -4.91 -5.33
N HIS A 17 9.23 -4.43 -5.60
CA HIS A 17 8.34 -3.86 -4.59
C HIS A 17 8.06 -4.86 -3.47
N ARG A 18 7.60 -6.08 -3.81
CA ARG A 18 7.33 -7.14 -2.83
C ARG A 18 8.55 -7.48 -1.98
N HIS A 19 9.76 -7.58 -2.56
CA HIS A 19 10.98 -7.87 -1.79
C HIS A 19 11.33 -6.76 -0.80
N LEU A 20 11.12 -5.48 -1.16
CA LEU A 20 11.31 -4.37 -0.24
C LEU A 20 10.31 -4.41 0.91
N VAL A 21 9.03 -4.67 0.63
CA VAL A 21 8.02 -4.84 1.68
C VAL A 21 8.36 -6.00 2.59
N CYS A 22 8.77 -7.14 2.03
CA CYS A 22 9.21 -8.30 2.78
C CYS A 22 10.35 -7.95 3.75
N ARG A 23 11.39 -7.26 3.26
CA ARG A 23 12.52 -6.78 4.08
C ARG A 23 12.06 -5.84 5.20
N HIS A 24 11.15 -4.91 4.92
CA HIS A 24 10.64 -3.98 5.93
C HIS A 24 9.77 -4.69 6.98
N CYS A 25 8.87 -5.57 6.56
CA CYS A 25 8.07 -6.41 7.45
C CYS A 25 8.94 -7.29 8.37
N PHE A 26 10.05 -7.82 7.86
CA PHE A 26 10.97 -8.65 8.66
C PHE A 26 11.66 -7.83 9.76
N LYS A 27 12.01 -6.57 9.49
CA LYS A 27 12.51 -5.64 10.53
C LYS A 27 11.49 -5.35 11.64
N LEU A 28 10.21 -5.66 11.41
CA LEU A 28 9.11 -5.51 12.37
C LEU A 28 8.69 -6.85 13.00
N GLY A 29 9.31 -7.98 12.63
CA GLY A 29 8.89 -9.32 13.06
C GLY A 29 7.64 -9.85 12.35
N LEU A 30 7.16 -9.17 11.31
CA LEU A 30 5.95 -9.54 10.56
C LEU A 30 6.26 -10.49 9.39
N TYR A 31 6.91 -11.62 9.67
CA TYR A 31 7.40 -12.54 8.64
C TYR A 31 6.29 -13.05 7.71
N ARG A 32 5.14 -13.44 8.28
CA ARG A 32 4.00 -13.93 7.50
C ARG A 32 3.42 -12.83 6.59
N GLN A 33 3.33 -11.58 7.06
CA GLN A 33 2.86 -10.47 6.23
C GLN A 33 3.84 -10.24 5.07
N GLY A 34 5.15 -10.15 5.35
CA GLY A 34 6.17 -9.95 4.32
C GLY A 34 6.19 -11.04 3.25
N LEU A 35 6.04 -12.31 3.63
CA LEU A 35 6.02 -13.44 2.69
C LEU A 35 4.75 -13.48 1.83
N LEU A 36 3.59 -13.12 2.39
CA LEU A 36 2.30 -13.21 1.70
C LEU A 36 1.89 -11.90 1.01
N HIS A 37 2.64 -10.82 1.23
CA HIS A 37 2.36 -9.51 0.68
C HIS A 37 2.18 -9.56 -0.84
N ASP A 38 1.03 -9.08 -1.31
CA ASP A 38 0.71 -8.84 -2.71
C ASP A 38 0.90 -10.02 -3.66
N LEU A 39 0.77 -11.25 -3.17
CA LEU A 39 0.83 -12.44 -4.03
C LEU A 39 -0.28 -12.43 -5.10
N SER A 40 -1.38 -11.70 -4.87
CA SER A 40 -2.44 -11.55 -5.87
C SER A 40 -1.99 -10.82 -7.14
N LYS A 41 -0.92 -10.01 -7.10
CA LYS A 41 -0.35 -9.30 -8.28
C LYS A 41 0.16 -10.25 -9.36
N TYR A 42 0.43 -11.51 -9.01
CA TYR A 42 0.86 -12.56 -9.94
C TYR A 42 -0.30 -13.36 -10.53
N SER A 43 -1.54 -13.10 -10.10
CA SER A 43 -2.74 -13.69 -10.72
C SER A 43 -2.95 -13.16 -12.14
N PRO A 44 -3.60 -13.93 -13.04
CA PRO A 44 -3.89 -13.46 -14.39
C PRO A 44 -4.68 -12.14 -14.43
N GLU A 45 -5.60 -11.95 -13.48
CA GLU A 45 -6.48 -10.78 -13.37
C GLU A 45 -5.70 -9.47 -13.13
N GLU A 46 -4.70 -9.52 -12.25
CA GLU A 46 -3.87 -8.35 -11.93
C GLU A 46 -2.67 -8.22 -12.87
N PHE A 47 -1.98 -9.32 -13.16
CA PHE A 47 -0.73 -9.31 -13.90
C PHE A 47 -0.90 -8.80 -15.33
N TRP A 48 -1.90 -9.31 -16.07
CA TRP A 48 -2.10 -8.92 -17.47
C TRP A 48 -2.60 -7.49 -17.63
N THR A 49 -3.45 -7.04 -16.70
CA THR A 49 -3.85 -5.64 -16.59
C THR A 49 -2.63 -4.76 -16.32
N GLY A 50 -1.77 -5.18 -15.39
CA GLY A 50 -0.52 -4.52 -15.07
C GLY A 50 0.42 -4.38 -16.27
N VAL A 51 0.56 -5.44 -17.07
CA VAL A 51 1.34 -5.44 -18.32
C VAL A 51 0.74 -4.50 -19.37
N ARG A 52 -0.58 -4.52 -19.55
CA ARG A 52 -1.30 -3.72 -20.55
C ARG A 52 -1.15 -2.22 -20.31
N TYR A 53 -1.21 -1.79 -19.05
CA TYR A 53 -1.16 -0.36 -18.66
C TYR A 53 0.20 0.08 -18.11
N TYR A 54 1.24 -0.75 -18.29
CA TYR A 54 2.59 -0.47 -17.79
C TYR A 54 3.21 0.77 -18.43
N GLN A 55 3.60 1.74 -17.59
CA GLN A 55 4.32 2.96 -17.97
C GLN A 55 5.70 3.07 -17.30
N GLY A 56 5.91 2.38 -16.17
CA GLY A 56 7.16 2.40 -15.40
C GLY A 56 7.34 3.57 -14.43
N THR A 57 6.52 4.61 -14.52
CA THR A 57 6.60 5.81 -13.64
C THR A 57 5.53 5.86 -12.55
N ARG A 58 4.47 5.05 -12.69
CA ARG A 58 3.35 4.96 -11.75
C ARG A 58 2.63 3.61 -11.86
N SER A 59 1.69 3.36 -10.95
CA SER A 59 0.87 2.15 -10.96
C SER A 59 0.07 2.00 -12.27
N PRO A 60 0.12 0.83 -12.93
CA PRO A 60 -0.72 0.54 -14.09
C PRO A 60 -2.23 0.73 -13.81
N ASN A 61 -2.66 0.46 -12.59
CA ASN A 61 -4.05 0.65 -12.16
C ASN A 61 -4.50 2.12 -12.25
N ALA A 62 -3.58 3.08 -12.15
CA ALA A 62 -3.92 4.50 -12.32
C ALA A 62 -4.30 4.81 -13.78
N ALA A 63 -3.52 4.30 -14.75
CA ALA A 63 -3.86 4.48 -16.17
C ALA A 63 -5.12 3.71 -16.57
N GLU A 64 -5.36 2.53 -16.01
CA GLU A 64 -6.62 1.83 -16.25
C GLU A 64 -7.82 2.67 -15.78
N ARG A 65 -7.75 3.27 -14.57
CA ARG A 65 -8.80 4.15 -14.06
C ARG A 65 -9.04 5.37 -14.94
N GLU A 66 -7.99 5.97 -15.47
CA GLU A 66 -8.13 7.15 -16.35
C GLU A 66 -8.80 6.82 -17.68
N LEU A 67 -8.59 5.61 -18.20
CA LEU A 67 -9.14 5.19 -19.49
C LEU A 67 -10.53 4.55 -19.38
N VAL A 68 -10.80 3.84 -18.28
CA VAL A 68 -12.00 3.00 -18.12
C VAL A 68 -12.94 3.53 -17.03
N GLY A 69 -12.49 4.46 -16.19
CA GLY A 69 -13.23 4.97 -15.02
C GLY A 69 -13.06 4.13 -13.75
N PHE A 70 -12.51 2.92 -13.86
CA PHE A 70 -12.17 2.06 -12.73
C PHE A 70 -10.97 1.16 -13.08
N SER A 71 -10.45 0.42 -12.09
CA SER A 71 -9.40 -0.58 -12.33
C SER A 71 -9.84 -1.94 -11.83
N ARG A 72 -9.98 -2.91 -12.75
CA ARG A 72 -10.42 -4.27 -12.43
C ARG A 72 -9.37 -4.98 -11.57
N ALA A 73 -8.09 -4.80 -11.93
CA ALA A 73 -6.96 -5.27 -11.14
C ALA A 73 -6.97 -4.68 -9.73
N TRP A 74 -7.23 -3.38 -9.57
CA TRP A 74 -7.30 -2.77 -8.23
C TRP A 74 -8.46 -3.31 -7.39
N LEU A 75 -9.64 -3.52 -7.98
CA LEU A 75 -10.78 -4.11 -7.28
C LEU A 75 -10.46 -5.53 -6.77
N HIS A 76 -9.82 -6.34 -7.61
CA HIS A 76 -9.35 -7.68 -7.22
C HIS A 76 -8.28 -7.63 -6.13
N HIS A 77 -7.33 -6.70 -6.25
CA HIS A 77 -6.17 -6.52 -5.39
C HIS A 77 -6.53 -6.06 -3.98
N LYS A 78 -7.27 -4.94 -3.87
CA LYS A 78 -7.68 -4.38 -2.59
C LYS A 78 -8.60 -5.33 -1.82
N GLY A 79 -9.36 -6.19 -2.53
CA GLY A 79 -10.22 -7.22 -1.94
C GLY A 79 -9.49 -8.47 -1.44
N ARG A 80 -8.17 -8.61 -1.66
CA ARG A 80 -7.37 -9.76 -1.20
C ARG A 80 -6.24 -9.38 -0.25
N ASN A 81 -5.75 -8.15 -0.35
CA ASN A 81 -4.65 -7.67 0.47
C ASN A 81 -5.14 -6.73 1.58
N LYS A 82 -5.17 -7.28 2.80
CA LYS A 82 -5.76 -6.64 3.99
C LYS A 82 -5.00 -5.41 4.49
N HIS A 83 -3.82 -5.10 3.96
CA HIS A 83 -3.11 -3.86 4.28
C HIS A 83 -3.64 -2.65 3.50
N HIS A 84 -4.49 -2.85 2.48
CA HIS A 84 -5.24 -1.74 1.89
C HIS A 84 -6.43 -1.38 2.76
N TYR A 85 -6.56 -0.10 3.10
CA TYR A 85 -7.68 0.39 3.90
C TYR A 85 -9.03 0.16 3.22
N GLU A 86 -9.06 0.08 1.88
CA GLU A 86 -10.27 -0.23 1.12
C GLU A 86 -10.82 -1.64 1.38
N TYR A 87 -9.99 -2.58 1.85
CA TYR A 87 -10.46 -3.90 2.28
C TYR A 87 -11.43 -3.79 3.48
N TRP A 88 -11.27 -2.73 4.29
CA TRP A 88 -11.98 -2.51 5.54
C TRP A 88 -13.13 -1.52 5.39
N ILE A 89 -13.53 -1.18 4.17
CA ILE A 89 -14.71 -0.35 3.93
C ILE A 89 -15.95 -1.24 3.91
N ASP A 90 -16.95 -0.88 4.70
CA ASP A 90 -18.24 -1.58 4.75
C ASP A 90 -19.39 -0.57 4.99
N VAL A 91 -20.62 -1.04 4.92
CA VAL A 91 -21.82 -0.26 5.25
C VAL A 91 -21.86 -0.01 6.75
N SER A 92 -22.06 1.25 7.15
CA SER A 92 -22.21 1.62 8.55
C SER A 92 -23.44 0.95 9.19
N ALA A 93 -23.36 0.68 10.50
CA ALA A 93 -24.52 0.29 11.28
C ALA A 93 -25.62 1.36 11.26
N ASN A 94 -25.22 2.64 11.15
CA ASN A 94 -26.09 3.74 10.81
C ASN A 94 -26.14 3.91 9.29
N LYS A 95 -27.20 3.38 8.65
CA LYS A 95 -27.29 3.30 7.18
C LYS A 95 -27.19 4.66 6.47
N GLU A 96 -27.53 5.76 7.13
CA GLU A 96 -27.46 7.11 6.56
C GLU A 96 -26.01 7.56 6.28
N GLU A 97 -25.03 6.97 6.97
CA GLU A 97 -23.60 7.27 6.77
C GLU A 97 -23.03 6.56 5.53
N GLY A 98 -23.74 5.57 4.97
CA GLY A 98 -23.29 4.82 3.81
C GLY A 98 -22.03 3.99 4.09
N LEU A 99 -21.03 4.11 3.21
CA LEU A 99 -19.77 3.35 3.29
C LEU A 99 -18.76 4.04 4.20
N VAL A 100 -18.33 3.34 5.25
CA VAL A 100 -17.38 3.81 6.26
C VAL A 100 -16.17 2.89 6.35
N GLY A 101 -15.05 3.43 6.82
CA GLY A 101 -13.85 2.65 7.08
C GLY A 101 -13.87 2.03 8.48
N ASN A 102 -13.59 0.74 8.58
CA ASN A 102 -13.48 0.01 9.85
C ASN A 102 -12.05 0.06 10.41
N LYS A 103 -11.92 -0.01 11.74
CA LYS A 103 -10.61 0.03 12.40
C LYS A 103 -9.75 -1.16 11.97
N MET A 104 -8.60 -0.87 11.38
CA MET A 104 -7.70 -1.91 10.88
C MET A 104 -6.93 -2.58 12.03
N PRO A 105 -6.71 -3.91 12.03
CA PRO A 105 -5.76 -4.53 12.93
C PRO A 105 -4.34 -3.99 12.76
N LEU A 106 -3.61 -3.79 13.87
CA LEU A 106 -2.29 -3.13 13.89
C LEU A 106 -1.29 -3.69 12.88
N LYS A 107 -1.24 -5.03 12.73
CA LYS A 107 -0.34 -5.69 11.77
C LYS A 107 -0.55 -5.25 10.33
N TYR A 108 -1.78 -4.94 9.94
CA TYR A 108 -2.11 -4.47 8.59
C TYR A 108 -1.84 -2.97 8.42
N VAL A 109 -1.93 -2.17 9.49
CA VAL A 109 -1.45 -0.78 9.47
C VAL A 109 0.07 -0.73 9.31
N ALA A 110 0.80 -1.59 10.03
CA ALA A 110 2.25 -1.72 9.90
C ALA A 110 2.65 -2.18 8.49
N GLU A 111 1.97 -3.21 7.95
CA GLU A 111 2.18 -3.66 6.56
C GLU A 111 1.87 -2.55 5.55
N MET A 112 0.80 -1.77 5.74
CA MET A 112 0.45 -0.62 4.88
C MET A 112 1.54 0.46 4.86
N VAL A 113 2.18 0.72 6.01
CA VAL A 113 3.31 1.66 6.07
C VAL A 113 4.51 1.10 5.31
N CYS A 114 4.84 -0.19 5.50
CA CYS A 114 5.92 -0.86 4.77
C CYS A 114 5.67 -0.85 3.24
N ASP A 115 4.44 -1.13 2.82
CA ASP A 115 3.98 -1.07 1.43
C ASP A 115 4.22 0.31 0.82
N ARG A 116 3.75 1.36 1.52
CA ARG A 116 3.87 2.74 1.05
C ARG A 116 5.33 3.18 0.92
N ILE A 117 6.17 2.87 1.91
CA ILE A 117 7.61 3.14 1.86
C ILE A 117 8.24 2.46 0.63
N ALA A 118 7.97 1.16 0.45
CA ALA A 118 8.52 0.39 -0.67
C ALA A 118 8.04 0.92 -2.03
N ALA A 119 6.76 1.27 -2.16
CA ALA A 119 6.22 1.86 -3.38
C ALA A 119 6.93 3.18 -3.72
N CYS A 120 7.12 4.07 -2.75
CA CYS A 120 7.88 5.30 -2.94
C CYS A 120 9.34 5.01 -3.34
N GLN A 121 10.01 4.05 -2.71
CA GLN A 121 11.38 3.64 -3.07
C GLN A 121 11.47 3.11 -4.51
N VAL A 122 10.49 2.33 -4.96
CA VAL A 122 10.47 1.77 -6.31
C VAL A 122 10.24 2.85 -7.36
N TYR A 123 9.22 3.70 -7.19
CA TYR A 123 8.83 4.69 -8.21
C TYR A 123 9.71 5.94 -8.19
N LYS A 124 10.14 6.44 -7.03
CA LYS A 124 11.03 7.62 -6.96
C LYS A 124 12.50 7.26 -7.18
N GLY A 125 12.91 6.01 -6.91
CA GLY A 125 14.28 5.56 -7.10
C GLY A 125 15.29 6.45 -6.35
N LYS A 126 16.22 7.08 -7.10
CA LYS A 126 17.23 7.98 -6.54
C LYS A 126 16.64 9.25 -5.89
N ASN A 127 15.41 9.61 -6.26
CA ASN A 127 14.71 10.79 -5.73
C ASN A 127 13.85 10.47 -4.49
N TYR A 128 13.99 9.27 -3.92
CA TYR A 128 13.29 8.90 -2.70
C TYR A 128 13.83 9.69 -1.51
N THR A 129 12.91 10.23 -0.72
CA THR A 129 13.17 10.82 0.60
C THR A 129 12.19 10.21 1.60
N SER A 130 12.51 10.25 2.89
CA SER A 130 11.59 9.77 3.93
C SER A 130 10.29 10.58 4.02
N ALA A 131 10.23 11.77 3.39
CA ALA A 131 9.01 12.56 3.27
C ALA A 131 8.03 12.02 2.21
N ALA A 132 8.51 11.26 1.21
CA ALA A 132 7.72 10.85 0.05
C ALA A 132 6.42 10.09 0.40
N PRO A 133 6.41 9.18 1.40
CA PRO A 133 5.17 8.53 1.84
C PRO A 133 4.12 9.49 2.40
N LEU A 134 4.55 10.52 3.15
CA LEU A 134 3.65 11.54 3.69
C LEU A 134 3.13 12.45 2.56
N GLU A 135 4.00 12.90 1.66
CA GLU A 135 3.61 13.69 0.47
C GLU A 135 2.52 12.99 -0.35
N TYR A 136 2.70 11.68 -0.59
CA TYR A 136 1.71 10.88 -1.31
C TYR A 136 0.40 10.75 -0.52
N TYR A 137 0.48 10.55 0.81
CA TYR A 137 -0.71 10.54 1.65
C TYR A 137 -1.47 11.87 1.58
N GLU A 138 -0.79 13.00 1.74
CA GLU A 138 -1.38 14.34 1.70
C GLU A 138 -2.08 14.63 0.38
N TYR A 139 -1.49 14.22 -0.75
CA TYR A 139 -2.13 14.30 -2.05
C TYR A 139 -3.43 13.48 -2.12
N THR A 140 -3.44 12.30 -1.48
CA THR A 140 -4.57 11.36 -1.51
C THR A 140 -5.64 11.55 -0.45
N LYS A 141 -5.33 12.22 0.67
CA LYS A 141 -6.10 12.10 1.92
C LYS A 141 -7.58 12.50 1.82
N LYS A 142 -7.91 13.38 0.88
CA LYS A 142 -9.25 13.94 0.67
C LYS A 142 -10.23 12.97 0.00
N TYR A 143 -9.74 11.92 -0.64
CA TYR A 143 -10.58 10.97 -1.39
C TYR A 143 -10.43 9.52 -0.90
N ILE A 144 -9.85 9.32 0.29
CA ILE A 144 -9.75 8.01 0.93
C ILE A 144 -10.75 7.91 2.09
N THR A 145 -11.38 6.74 2.18
CA THR A 145 -12.24 6.35 3.32
C THR A 145 -11.44 5.43 4.23
N ILE A 146 -11.16 5.87 5.46
CA ILE A 146 -10.40 5.10 6.46
C ILE A 146 -10.91 5.46 7.86
N HIS A 147 -10.90 4.48 8.78
CA HIS A 147 -11.33 4.70 10.16
C HIS A 147 -10.50 5.82 10.84
N PRO A 148 -11.12 6.72 11.63
CA PRO A 148 -10.43 7.85 12.26
C PRO A 148 -9.19 7.46 13.08
N GLU A 149 -9.28 6.42 13.91
CA GLU A 149 -8.13 5.97 14.71
C GLU A 149 -7.01 5.38 13.84
N THR A 150 -7.35 4.64 12.79
CA THR A 150 -6.37 4.11 11.84
C THR A 150 -5.69 5.25 11.08
N ARG A 151 -6.45 6.29 10.71
CA ARG A 151 -5.93 7.50 10.09
C ARG A 151 -4.94 8.21 11.01
N ALA A 152 -5.31 8.44 12.26
CA ALA A 152 -4.46 9.11 13.24
C ALA A 152 -3.13 8.36 13.46
N LEU A 153 -3.17 7.02 13.56
CA LEU A 153 -1.96 6.22 13.65
C LEU A 153 -1.10 6.33 12.37
N LEU A 154 -1.70 6.20 11.20
CA LEU A 154 -1.00 6.32 9.92
C LEU A 154 -0.29 7.68 9.81
N GLU A 155 -1.00 8.78 10.04
CA GLU A 155 -0.46 10.14 9.99
C GLU A 155 0.71 10.31 10.96
N LYS A 156 0.56 9.86 12.20
CA LYS A 156 1.63 9.91 13.21
C LYS A 156 2.90 9.18 12.75
N ILE A 157 2.75 7.99 12.15
CA ILE A 157 3.90 7.22 11.65
C ILE A 157 4.54 7.91 10.45
N LEU A 158 3.74 8.46 9.53
CA LEU A 158 4.25 9.15 8.34
C LEU A 158 4.98 10.45 8.69
N VAL A 159 4.49 11.20 9.68
CA VAL A 159 5.19 12.38 10.23
C VAL A 159 6.50 11.94 10.90
N LEU A 160 6.47 10.91 11.75
CA LEU A 160 7.67 10.37 12.38
C LEU A 160 8.72 9.91 11.35
N LEU A 161 8.26 9.27 10.27
CA LEU A 161 9.10 8.83 9.16
C LEU A 161 9.75 10.03 8.46
N LYS A 162 8.97 11.07 8.14
CA LYS A 162 9.48 12.30 7.53
C LYS A 162 10.53 12.98 8.40
N ASP A 163 10.24 13.13 9.69
CA ASP A 163 11.04 13.98 10.59
C ASP A 163 12.26 13.25 11.16
N ARG A 164 12.18 11.91 11.33
CA ARG A 164 13.20 11.11 12.03
C ARG A 164 13.67 9.87 11.27
N GLY A 165 13.17 9.63 10.05
CA GLY A 165 13.61 8.54 9.19
C GLY A 165 13.02 7.16 9.54
N GLU A 166 13.38 6.17 8.71
CA GLU A 166 12.84 4.80 8.74
C GLU A 166 13.15 4.07 10.06
N GLU A 167 14.32 4.30 10.65
CA GLU A 167 14.72 3.62 11.88
C GLU A 167 13.81 4.01 13.06
N ALA A 168 13.55 5.30 13.24
CA ALA A 168 12.66 5.80 14.29
C ALA A 168 11.21 5.31 14.08
N ALA A 169 10.72 5.36 12.83
CA ALA A 169 9.40 4.86 12.48
C ALA A 169 9.25 3.35 12.77
N PHE A 170 10.25 2.54 12.39
CA PHE A 170 10.23 1.09 12.65
C PHE A 170 10.41 0.77 14.13
N ALA A 171 11.21 1.54 14.88
CA ALA A 171 11.30 1.40 16.33
C ALA A 171 9.96 1.67 17.02
N TYR A 172 9.24 2.70 16.59
CA TYR A 172 7.89 2.99 17.08
C TYR A 172 6.90 1.88 16.76
N LEU A 173 6.89 1.40 15.51
CA LEU A 173 6.04 0.28 15.10
C LEU A 173 6.34 -1.01 15.88
N ARG A 174 7.61 -1.34 16.13
CA ARG A 174 7.98 -2.50 16.97
C ARG A 174 7.41 -2.39 18.38
N LYS A 175 7.46 -1.21 18.99
CA LYS A 175 6.87 -0.97 20.32
C LYS A 175 5.35 -1.17 20.32
N LEU A 176 4.66 -0.65 19.32
CA LEU A 176 3.21 -0.86 19.17
C LEU A 176 2.88 -2.33 18.93
N LEU A 177 3.61 -3.02 18.05
CA LEU A 177 3.38 -4.43 17.76
C LEU A 177 3.56 -5.32 18.99
N LYS A 178 4.54 -5.02 19.84
CA LYS A 178 4.72 -5.68 21.14
C LYS A 178 3.55 -5.41 22.11
N ARG A 179 2.97 -4.21 22.06
CA ARG A 179 1.78 -3.83 22.86
C ARG A 179 0.49 -4.48 22.35
N GLY A 180 0.38 -4.70 21.04
CA GLY A 180 -0.73 -5.41 20.39
C GLY A 180 -1.93 -4.54 20.00
N TYR A 181 -1.96 -3.27 20.39
CA TYR A 181 -3.05 -2.34 20.07
C TYR A 181 -2.53 -0.90 19.88
N TYR A 182 -3.38 -0.08 19.27
CA TYR A 182 -3.18 1.33 19.02
C TYR A 182 -4.48 2.11 19.16
#